data_AF-V4LE51-F1
#
_entry.id   AF-V4LE51-F1
#
_cell.length_a   1.000
_cell.length_b   1.000
_cell.length_c   1.000
_cell.angle_alpha   90.00
_cell.angle_beta   90.00
_cell.angle_gamma   90.00
#
_symmetry.space_group_name_H-M   'P 1'
#
loop_
_entity.id
_entity.type
_entity.pdbx_description
1 polymer ?
#
loop_
_entity_poly.entity_id
_entity_poly.type
_entity_poly.pdbx_seq_one_letter_code
_entity_poly.pdbx_strand_id
1 'polypeptide(L)'
;MAALCCSTTIVLSGKLSPRIRTHNQSPRLNRLKKQKRLIFTGRKSLIVGSIIEDRGTSIDVKSDSFKPEEEKYEEEEEEEKDKDSDRLMSRGINAAIVLAAGTVAVTKLLSIDHDYWHGWTLYEILRYAPEHNWVAYEQILKTNPVLAKMAISGIVYSLGDWIAQCYEGKPLFEFDRTRVLRSGLVGFTLHGSLSHYYYQFCEALFPFQEWWVVPAKVAFDQTVWSAIWNTIYFTVLGLLRFQSPAEVFSEIKTTFWPMITAGWKLWPLAHLVTYGVIPVDQRLLWVDCIELIWVTILSTYSNEKAEAQALGETSSSTHLNED
;
A
#
# COMPACT_ATOMS: atom_id res chain seq x y z
N MET A 1 -65.66 -16.06 17.74
CA MET A 1 -65.71 -14.69 18.31
C MET A 1 -64.56 -13.93 17.66
N ALA A 2 -64.77 -13.25 16.52
CA ALA A 2 -65.15 -11.83 16.42
C ALA A 2 -64.17 -10.94 17.22
N ALA A 3 -63.18 -10.26 16.64
CA ALA A 3 -63.18 -9.10 15.72
C ALA A 3 -62.63 -7.84 16.45
N LEU A 4 -62.08 -6.90 15.66
CA LEU A 4 -61.63 -5.51 15.96
C LEU A 4 -60.10 -5.36 16.11
N CYS A 5 -59.33 -5.00 15.07
CA CYS A 5 -59.17 -3.67 14.43
C CYS A 5 -58.86 -2.51 15.40
N CYS A 6 -57.64 -1.97 15.34
CA CYS A 6 -57.43 -0.53 15.24
C CYS A 6 -56.01 -0.21 14.74
N SER A 7 -55.92 0.39 13.56
CA SER A 7 -54.74 1.06 13.01
C SER A 7 -54.74 2.51 13.48
N THR A 8 -53.60 3.03 13.94
CA THR A 8 -53.45 4.46 14.21
C THR A 8 -52.32 5.02 13.35
N THR A 9 -52.73 5.59 12.22
CA THR A 9 -51.94 6.51 11.39
C THR A 9 -51.87 7.86 12.10
N ILE A 10 -50.67 8.41 12.32
CA ILE A 10 -50.49 9.82 12.68
C ILE A 10 -49.94 10.55 11.45
N VAL A 11 -50.78 11.38 10.86
CA VAL A 11 -50.43 12.44 9.91
C VAL A 11 -50.38 13.75 10.71
N LEU A 12 -49.27 14.48 10.66
CA LEU A 12 -49.27 15.92 10.96
C LEU A 12 -48.40 16.64 9.92
N SER A 13 -49.07 17.54 9.21
CA SER A 13 -48.60 18.33 8.08
C SER A 13 -48.03 19.67 8.55
N GLY A 14 -46.91 20.06 7.94
CA GLY A 14 -46.72 21.39 7.37
C GLY A 14 -46.40 22.59 8.28
N LYS A 15 -45.17 23.10 8.17
CA LYS A 15 -44.94 24.51 7.82
C LYS A 15 -43.55 24.74 7.22
N LEU A 16 -43.55 25.28 6.01
CA LEU A 16 -42.41 25.72 5.21
C LEU A 16 -41.94 27.14 5.59
N SER A 17 -40.68 27.41 5.23
CA SER A 17 -40.08 28.68 4.76
C SER A 17 -39.13 29.41 5.75
N PRO A 18 -38.12 30.20 5.32
CA PRO A 18 -37.42 30.26 4.02
C PRO A 18 -35.87 30.21 4.10
N ARG A 19 -35.26 29.72 3.01
CA ARG A 19 -34.15 30.36 2.25
C ARG A 19 -33.00 31.01 3.04
N ILE A 20 -31.87 30.31 3.17
CA ILE A 20 -30.55 30.92 3.39
C ILE A 20 -29.55 30.47 2.32
N ARG A 21 -29.18 31.47 1.50
CA ARG A 21 -27.95 31.71 0.75
C ARG A 21 -26.95 30.55 0.56
N THR A 22 -26.77 30.21 -0.71
CA THR A 22 -25.59 29.59 -1.29
C THR A 22 -24.31 30.38 -0.96
N HIS A 23 -23.33 29.73 -0.33
CA HIS A 23 -21.94 30.17 -0.40
C HIS A 23 -21.10 29.05 -1.03
N ASN A 24 -20.80 29.26 -2.31
CA ASN A 24 -19.96 28.44 -3.15
C ASN A 24 -18.49 28.75 -2.80
N GLN A 25 -17.75 27.86 -2.14
CA GLN A 25 -16.28 27.91 -2.11
C GLN A 25 -15.70 26.49 -2.07
N SER A 26 -15.35 25.99 -3.25
CA SER A 26 -14.45 24.86 -3.44
C SER A 26 -13.03 25.25 -2.96
N PRO A 27 -12.35 24.44 -2.12
CA PRO A 27 -10.94 24.68 -1.83
C PRO A 27 -10.08 24.30 -3.05
N ARG A 28 -9.31 25.29 -3.50
CA ARG A 28 -8.36 25.23 -4.62
C ARG A 28 -7.24 24.22 -4.34
N LEU A 29 -7.34 22.99 -4.85
CA LEU A 29 -6.26 21.99 -4.81
C LEU A 29 -5.42 21.91 -6.11
N ASN A 30 -5.42 22.95 -6.94
CA ASN A 30 -4.73 22.96 -8.25
C ASN A 30 -3.56 23.96 -8.37
N ARG A 31 -3.12 24.61 -7.28
CA ARG A 31 -2.06 25.63 -7.36
C ARG A 31 -0.63 25.10 -7.13
N LEU A 32 -0.46 23.95 -6.47
CA LEU A 32 0.88 23.40 -6.16
C LEU A 32 1.52 22.61 -7.31
N LYS A 33 0.73 22.01 -8.22
CA LYS A 33 1.28 21.29 -9.38
C LYS A 33 1.83 22.20 -10.49
N LYS A 34 1.38 23.47 -10.56
CA LYS A 34 1.84 24.41 -11.60
C LYS A 34 3.14 25.14 -11.23
N GLN A 35 3.47 25.21 -9.94
CA GLN A 35 4.66 25.94 -9.46
C GLN A 35 5.96 25.13 -9.63
N LYS A 36 5.88 23.78 -9.68
CA LYS A 36 7.04 22.91 -9.99
C LYS A 36 7.45 22.89 -11.46
N ARG A 37 6.67 23.48 -12.39
CA ARG A 37 6.97 23.46 -13.84
C ARG A 37 7.58 24.74 -14.40
N LEU A 38 7.76 25.80 -13.60
CA LEU A 38 8.13 27.12 -14.11
C LEU A 38 9.52 27.64 -13.70
N ILE A 39 10.35 26.83 -13.03
CA ILE A 39 11.66 27.29 -12.52
C ILE A 39 12.83 26.87 -13.43
N PHE A 40 12.61 26.05 -14.46
CA PHE A 40 13.65 25.71 -15.43
C PHE A 40 13.32 26.30 -16.81
N THR A 41 13.56 27.59 -16.98
CA THR A 41 13.64 28.18 -18.34
C THR A 41 14.85 29.10 -18.38
N GLY A 42 15.80 28.70 -19.24
CA GLY A 42 17.20 29.14 -19.23
C GLY A 42 17.42 30.64 -19.32
N ARG A 43 18.37 31.10 -18.51
CA ARG A 43 18.97 32.43 -18.61
C ARG A 43 20.27 32.29 -19.42
N LYS A 44 20.17 32.42 -20.74
CA LYS A 44 21.37 32.58 -21.59
C LYS A 44 21.92 33.99 -21.36
N SER A 45 23.09 34.09 -20.72
CA SER A 45 23.83 35.34 -20.56
C SER A 45 24.81 35.50 -21.73
N LEU A 46 24.62 36.56 -22.52
CA LEU A 46 25.56 37.02 -23.54
C LEU A 46 26.86 37.49 -22.88
N ILE A 47 27.99 36.89 -23.24
CA ILE A 47 29.33 37.39 -22.89
C ILE A 47 29.77 38.38 -23.96
N VAL A 48 29.93 39.64 -23.57
CA VAL A 48 30.61 40.68 -24.34
C VAL A 48 32.10 40.60 -24.01
N GLY A 49 32.92 40.29 -25.01
CA GLY A 49 34.37 40.34 -24.89
C GLY A 49 34.87 41.78 -24.98
N SER A 50 35.64 42.23 -23.99
CA SER A 50 36.53 43.39 -24.13
C SER A 50 37.95 42.99 -23.78
N ILE A 51 38.82 43.12 -24.79
CA ILE A 51 40.27 42.98 -24.74
C ILE A 51 40.86 44.13 -23.92
N ILE A 52 41.65 43.83 -22.88
CA ILE A 52 42.74 44.70 -22.39
C ILE A 52 43.91 43.81 -21.94
N GLU A 53 45.09 44.17 -22.41
CA GLU A 53 46.38 43.50 -22.24
C GLU A 53 47.16 44.04 -21.02
N ASP A 54 47.94 43.15 -20.40
CA ASP A 54 49.13 43.31 -19.56
C ASP A 54 49.13 44.10 -18.22
N ARG A 55 49.40 43.36 -17.13
CA ARG A 55 50.66 43.48 -16.36
C ARG A 55 50.79 42.39 -15.29
N GLY A 56 51.95 41.74 -15.25
CA GLY A 56 52.25 40.62 -14.36
C GLY A 56 52.32 40.97 -12.87
N THR A 57 51.91 39.99 -12.05
CA THR A 57 52.47 39.71 -10.73
C THR A 57 52.09 38.27 -10.37
N SER A 58 53.09 37.42 -10.14
CA SER A 58 52.92 36.04 -9.75
C SER A 58 52.34 35.94 -8.34
N ILE A 59 51.08 35.52 -8.22
CA ILE A 59 50.47 35.05 -6.98
C ILE A 59 50.09 33.59 -7.21
N ASP A 60 50.74 32.71 -6.46
CA ASP A 60 50.47 31.27 -6.44
C ASP A 60 49.14 31.04 -5.70
N VAL A 61 48.03 31.16 -6.44
CA VAL A 61 46.72 30.72 -5.98
C VAL A 61 46.57 29.27 -6.41
N LYS A 62 46.54 28.38 -5.42
CA LYS A 62 46.18 26.98 -5.55
C LYS A 62 44.94 26.87 -6.45
N SER A 63 45.13 26.40 -7.68
CA SER A 63 44.03 26.21 -8.63
C SER A 63 43.16 25.07 -8.12
N ASP A 64 42.06 25.40 -7.45
CA ASP A 64 40.91 24.50 -7.47
C ASP A 64 40.56 24.30 -8.95
N SER A 65 40.56 23.03 -9.37
CA SER A 65 40.36 22.59 -10.74
C SER A 65 39.02 23.11 -11.28
N PHE A 66 39.06 24.23 -12.00
CA PHE A 66 37.94 24.71 -12.82
C PHE A 66 37.86 23.78 -14.03
N LYS A 67 37.03 22.73 -13.95
CA LYS A 67 36.68 21.93 -15.12
C LYS A 67 35.97 22.85 -16.14
N PRO A 68 36.37 22.86 -17.42
CA PRO A 68 35.69 23.64 -18.44
C PRO A 68 34.20 23.27 -18.49
N GLU A 69 33.32 24.26 -18.69
CA GLU A 69 31.86 24.05 -18.67
C GLU A 69 31.42 22.90 -19.60
N GLU A 70 32.10 22.70 -20.74
CA GLU A 70 31.84 21.59 -21.68
C GLU A 70 32.05 20.21 -21.05
N GLU A 71 33.12 19.97 -20.27
CA GLU A 71 33.33 18.69 -19.58
C GLU A 71 32.27 18.44 -18.50
N LYS A 72 31.79 19.49 -17.83
CA LYS A 72 30.72 19.38 -16.85
C LYS A 72 29.38 19.02 -17.52
N TYR A 73 29.10 19.61 -18.68
CA TYR A 73 27.91 19.25 -19.47
C TYR A 73 27.99 17.83 -20.02
N GLU A 74 29.16 17.37 -20.45
CA GLU A 74 29.37 15.98 -20.88
C GLU A 74 29.22 15.00 -19.73
N GLU A 75 29.77 15.30 -18.54
CA GLU A 75 29.57 14.49 -17.32
C GLU A 75 28.09 14.45 -16.88
N GLU A 76 27.37 15.58 -16.94
CA GLU A 76 25.93 15.64 -16.65
C GLU A 76 25.11 14.83 -17.69
N GLU A 77 25.46 14.89 -18.98
CA GLU A 77 24.82 14.09 -20.03
C GLU A 77 25.10 12.59 -19.90
N GLU A 78 26.34 12.21 -19.55
CA GLU A 78 26.71 10.82 -19.30
C GLU A 78 26.00 10.29 -18.06
N GLU A 79 25.94 11.07 -16.97
CA GLU A 79 25.16 10.71 -15.78
C GLU A 79 23.66 10.57 -16.08
N GLU A 80 23.08 11.44 -16.92
CA GLU A 80 21.68 11.31 -17.34
C GLU A 80 21.45 10.07 -18.20
N LYS A 81 22.37 9.76 -19.13
CA LYS A 81 22.31 8.54 -19.95
C LYS A 81 22.43 7.28 -19.12
N ASP A 82 23.33 7.25 -18.14
CA ASP A 82 23.50 6.13 -17.22
C ASP A 82 22.25 5.93 -16.36
N LYS A 83 21.68 7.02 -15.82
CA LYS A 83 20.41 6.97 -15.06
C LYS A 83 19.24 6.47 -15.91
N ASP A 84 19.15 6.87 -17.18
CA ASP A 84 18.08 6.40 -18.08
C ASP A 84 18.28 4.93 -18.46
N SER A 85 19.52 4.50 -18.71
CA SER A 85 19.88 3.09 -18.93
C SER A 85 19.50 2.21 -17.73
N ASP A 86 19.86 2.63 -16.52
CA ASP A 86 19.51 1.93 -15.27
C ASP A 86 17.99 1.84 -15.06
N ARG A 87 17.27 2.90 -15.41
CA ARG A 87 15.81 2.93 -15.36
C ARG A 87 15.19 1.98 -16.37
N LEU A 88 15.68 1.95 -17.60
CA LEU A 88 15.23 1.02 -18.65
C LEU A 88 15.50 -0.43 -18.26
N MET A 89 16.69 -0.72 -17.72
CA MET A 89 17.06 -2.04 -17.21
C MET A 89 16.14 -2.47 -16.07
N SER A 90 15.93 -1.60 -15.08
CA SER A 90 15.02 -1.85 -13.95
C SER A 90 13.59 -2.13 -14.40
N ARG A 91 13.11 -1.36 -15.39
CA ARG A 91 11.79 -1.56 -16.00
C ARG A 91 11.70 -2.90 -16.73
N GLY A 92 12.75 -3.28 -17.46
CA GLY A 92 12.85 -4.58 -18.13
C GLY A 92 12.77 -5.75 -17.15
N ILE A 93 13.51 -5.68 -16.04
CA ILE A 93 13.47 -6.69 -14.98
C ILE A 93 12.07 -6.78 -14.35
N ASN A 94 11.47 -5.64 -14.01
CA ASN A 94 10.12 -5.60 -13.44
C ASN A 94 9.08 -6.20 -14.39
N ALA A 95 9.15 -5.87 -15.69
CA ALA A 95 8.28 -6.46 -16.70
C ALA A 95 8.46 -7.98 -16.79
N ALA A 96 9.70 -8.47 -16.79
CA ALA A 96 9.98 -9.91 -16.80
C ALA A 96 9.39 -10.62 -15.56
N ILE A 97 9.52 -10.04 -14.36
CA ILE A 97 8.94 -10.58 -13.12
C ILE A 97 7.42 -10.67 -13.23
N VAL A 98 6.75 -9.58 -13.63
CA VAL A 98 5.29 -9.53 -13.73
C VAL A 98 4.78 -10.51 -14.79
N LEU A 99 5.42 -10.58 -15.96
CA LEU A 99 5.04 -11.49 -17.02
C LEU A 99 5.28 -12.96 -16.64
N ALA A 100 6.39 -13.27 -15.98
CA ALA A 100 6.66 -14.62 -15.50
C ALA A 100 5.64 -15.05 -14.44
N ALA A 101 5.37 -14.20 -13.44
CA ALA A 101 4.38 -14.46 -12.41
C ALA A 101 2.97 -14.64 -13.01
N GLY A 102 2.57 -13.76 -13.93
CA GLY A 102 1.31 -13.86 -14.66
C GLY A 102 1.21 -15.14 -15.49
N THR A 103 2.28 -15.52 -16.18
CA THR A 103 2.33 -16.77 -16.97
C THR A 103 2.19 -17.98 -16.08
N VAL A 104 2.88 -18.03 -14.94
CA VAL A 104 2.75 -19.12 -13.96
C VAL A 104 1.34 -19.18 -13.38
N ALA A 105 0.76 -18.04 -12.99
CA ALA A 105 -0.59 -17.98 -12.44
C ALA A 105 -1.63 -18.47 -13.45
N VAL A 106 -1.57 -18.00 -14.70
CA VAL A 106 -2.45 -18.45 -15.79
C VAL A 106 -2.24 -19.93 -16.09
N THR A 107 -0.99 -20.38 -16.17
CA THR A 107 -0.69 -21.80 -16.42
C THR A 107 -1.26 -22.67 -15.32
N LYS A 108 -1.03 -22.34 -14.04
CA LYS A 108 -1.59 -23.10 -12.91
C LYS A 108 -3.10 -23.05 -12.87
N LEU A 109 -3.71 -21.90 -13.16
CA LEU A 109 -5.17 -21.79 -13.26
C LEU A 109 -5.75 -22.68 -14.37
N LEU A 110 -5.06 -22.77 -15.51
CA LEU A 110 -5.51 -23.56 -16.67
C LEU A 110 -5.07 -25.03 -16.62
N SER A 111 -4.08 -25.39 -15.81
CA SER A 111 -3.47 -26.74 -15.78
C SER A 111 -3.72 -27.51 -14.49
N ILE A 112 -4.40 -26.92 -13.49
CA ILE A 112 -4.60 -27.53 -12.16
C ILE A 112 -5.21 -28.92 -12.25
N ASP A 113 -5.96 -29.18 -13.32
CA ASP A 113 -6.60 -30.46 -13.58
C ASP A 113 -6.61 -30.75 -15.09
N HIS A 114 -5.45 -30.59 -15.72
CA HIS A 114 -5.29 -30.84 -17.17
C HIS A 114 -5.88 -32.21 -17.55
N ASP A 115 -5.68 -33.23 -16.72
CA ASP A 115 -6.21 -34.58 -16.94
C ASP A 115 -7.74 -34.69 -16.79
N TYR A 116 -8.39 -33.81 -16.01
CA TYR A 116 -9.84 -33.81 -15.83
C TYR A 116 -10.60 -33.04 -16.93
N TRP A 117 -9.96 -32.09 -17.61
CA TRP A 117 -10.63 -31.19 -18.57
C TRP A 117 -10.52 -31.63 -20.04
N HIS A 118 -9.87 -32.76 -20.34
CA HIS A 118 -9.79 -33.26 -21.72
C HIS A 118 -11.18 -33.58 -22.27
N GLY A 119 -11.76 -32.63 -23.02
CA GLY A 119 -13.08 -32.74 -23.63
C GLY A 119 -14.15 -31.84 -23.03
N TRP A 120 -13.84 -31.03 -22.01
CA TRP A 120 -14.77 -30.05 -21.47
C TRP A 120 -14.94 -28.86 -22.42
N THR A 121 -16.17 -28.41 -22.57
CA THR A 121 -16.51 -27.16 -23.23
C THR A 121 -16.11 -25.95 -22.39
N LEU A 122 -16.00 -24.77 -23.00
CA LEU A 122 -15.69 -23.53 -22.27
C LEU A 122 -16.69 -23.25 -21.13
N TYR A 123 -17.97 -23.61 -21.32
CA TYR A 123 -18.99 -23.48 -20.29
C TYR A 123 -18.69 -24.36 -19.07
N GLU A 124 -18.32 -25.61 -19.31
CA GLU A 124 -17.97 -26.56 -18.24
C GLU A 124 -16.71 -26.12 -17.49
N ILE A 125 -15.68 -25.64 -18.20
CA ILE A 125 -14.48 -25.06 -17.57
C ILE A 125 -14.87 -23.90 -16.64
N LEU A 126 -15.66 -22.94 -17.12
CA LEU A 126 -16.07 -21.80 -16.31
C LEU A 126 -16.95 -22.20 -15.11
N ARG A 127 -17.75 -23.27 -15.23
CA ARG A 127 -18.63 -23.75 -14.16
C ARG A 127 -17.90 -24.58 -13.11
N TYR A 128 -16.98 -25.45 -13.50
CA TYR A 128 -16.37 -26.46 -12.62
C TYR A 128 -14.95 -26.12 -12.17
N ALA A 129 -14.18 -25.33 -12.94
CA ALA A 129 -12.82 -24.93 -12.51
C ALA A 129 -12.81 -24.20 -11.16
N PRO A 130 -13.73 -23.26 -10.84
CA PRO A 130 -13.77 -22.64 -9.51
C PRO A 130 -14.05 -23.65 -8.40
N GLU A 131 -14.93 -24.62 -8.65
CA GLU A 131 -15.30 -25.66 -7.70
C GLU A 131 -14.12 -26.59 -7.40
N HIS A 132 -13.39 -27.03 -8.43
CA HIS A 132 -12.19 -27.86 -8.28
C HIS A 132 -11.07 -27.10 -7.56
N ASN A 133 -10.84 -25.84 -7.93
CA ASN A 133 -9.87 -24.97 -7.26
C ASN A 133 -10.20 -24.81 -5.76
N TRP A 134 -11.48 -24.67 -5.43
CA TRP A 134 -11.94 -24.59 -4.05
C TRP A 134 -11.64 -25.89 -3.28
N VAL A 135 -11.98 -27.04 -3.85
CA VAL A 135 -11.71 -28.34 -3.23
C VAL A 135 -10.21 -28.58 -3.03
N ALA A 136 -9.38 -28.26 -4.02
CA ALA A 136 -7.92 -28.36 -3.91
C ALA A 136 -7.38 -27.46 -2.80
N TYR A 137 -7.88 -26.23 -2.71
CA TYR A 137 -7.54 -25.31 -1.63
C TYR A 137 -7.97 -25.83 -0.25
N GLU A 138 -9.17 -26.38 -0.11
CA GLU A 138 -9.61 -27.01 1.15
C GLU A 138 -8.76 -28.22 1.54
N GLN A 139 -8.30 -29.02 0.58
CA GLN A 139 -7.36 -30.11 0.84
C GLN A 139 -6.01 -29.59 1.35
N ILE A 140 -5.49 -28.53 0.73
CA ILE A 140 -4.27 -27.86 1.20
C ILE A 140 -4.48 -27.35 2.63
N LEU A 141 -5.60 -26.70 2.92
CA LEU A 141 -5.92 -26.23 4.28
C LEU A 141 -5.96 -27.38 5.31
N LYS A 142 -6.42 -28.57 4.94
CA LYS A 142 -6.43 -29.74 5.85
C LYS A 142 -5.02 -30.26 6.14
N THR A 143 -4.14 -30.26 5.14
CA THR A 143 -2.78 -30.80 5.27
C THR A 143 -1.79 -29.81 5.89
N ASN A 144 -1.81 -28.55 5.45
CA ASN A 144 -0.83 -27.51 5.78
C ASN A 144 -1.52 -26.14 5.91
N PRO A 145 -2.43 -25.96 6.89
CA PRO A 145 -3.28 -24.77 6.97
C PRO A 145 -2.49 -23.47 7.11
N VAL A 146 -1.46 -23.49 7.97
CA VAL A 146 -0.67 -22.29 8.29
C VAL A 146 0.12 -21.83 7.05
N LEU A 147 0.84 -22.74 6.40
CA LEU A 147 1.66 -22.40 5.23
C LEU A 147 0.80 -21.88 4.07
N ALA A 148 -0.37 -22.47 3.83
CA ALA A 148 -1.29 -22.02 2.81
C ALA A 148 -1.74 -20.58 3.05
N LYS A 149 -2.14 -20.29 4.28
CA LYS A 149 -2.55 -18.96 4.75
C LYS A 149 -1.42 -17.94 4.66
N MET A 150 -0.21 -18.32 5.09
CA MET A 150 1.00 -17.52 4.92
C MET A 150 1.28 -17.19 3.45
N ALA A 151 1.22 -18.18 2.55
CA ALA A 151 1.46 -17.97 1.12
C ALA A 151 0.45 -16.98 0.51
N ILE A 152 -0.84 -17.13 0.82
CA ILE A 152 -1.90 -16.24 0.32
C ILE A 152 -1.71 -14.82 0.86
N SER A 153 -1.54 -14.65 2.18
CA SER A 153 -1.31 -13.33 2.77
C SER A 153 -0.04 -12.66 2.23
N GLY A 154 1.03 -13.41 1.98
CA GLY A 154 2.25 -12.89 1.35
C GLY A 154 1.98 -12.32 -0.05
N ILE A 155 1.22 -13.03 -0.88
CA ILE A 155 0.82 -12.57 -2.21
C ILE A 155 -0.06 -11.32 -2.09
N VAL A 156 -1.04 -11.32 -1.19
CA VAL A 156 -1.95 -10.18 -0.97
C VAL A 156 -1.18 -8.92 -0.56
N TYR A 157 -0.23 -9.05 0.35
CA TYR A 157 0.56 -7.91 0.81
C TYR A 157 1.49 -7.36 -0.29
N SER A 158 2.10 -8.24 -1.08
CA SER A 158 2.89 -7.83 -2.25
C SER A 158 2.04 -7.14 -3.31
N LEU A 159 0.86 -7.68 -3.62
CA LEU A 159 -0.07 -7.07 -4.58
C LEU A 159 -0.60 -5.73 -4.07
N GLY A 160 -0.96 -5.64 -2.79
CA GLY A 160 -1.45 -4.40 -2.17
C GLY A 160 -0.41 -3.29 -2.23
N ASP A 161 0.85 -3.58 -1.93
CA ASP A 161 1.93 -2.60 -2.05
C ASP A 161 2.19 -2.21 -3.51
N TRP A 162 2.15 -3.17 -4.45
CA TRP A 162 2.30 -2.87 -5.86
C TRP A 162 1.18 -1.95 -6.38
N ILE A 163 -0.07 -2.18 -5.97
CA ILE A 163 -1.21 -1.31 -6.26
C ILE A 163 -1.01 0.08 -5.64
N ALA A 164 -0.54 0.15 -4.40
CA ALA A 164 -0.25 1.42 -3.73
C ALA A 164 0.76 2.26 -4.53
N GLN A 165 1.82 1.63 -5.02
CA GLN A 165 2.82 2.29 -5.85
C GLN A 165 2.25 2.79 -7.19
N CYS A 166 1.32 2.06 -7.79
CA CYS A 166 0.61 2.52 -8.98
C CYS A 166 -0.29 3.73 -8.66
N TYR A 167 -0.95 3.74 -7.50
CA TYR A 167 -1.77 4.85 -7.03
C TYR A 167 -0.95 6.12 -6.72
N GLU A 168 0.29 5.95 -6.24
CA GLU A 168 1.29 7.02 -6.08
C GLU A 168 1.76 7.60 -7.43
N GLY A 169 1.37 6.99 -8.56
CA GLY A 169 1.65 7.46 -9.91
C GLY A 169 2.84 6.80 -10.58
N LYS A 170 3.42 5.75 -9.99
CA LYS A 170 4.47 4.96 -10.67
C LYS A 170 3.85 4.12 -11.79
N PRO A 171 4.48 4.06 -12.98
CA PRO A 171 4.07 3.13 -14.03
C PRO A 171 4.05 1.68 -13.56
N LEU A 172 3.20 0.84 -14.17
CA LEU A 172 3.01 -0.58 -13.79
C LEU A 172 4.31 -1.38 -13.66
N PHE A 173 5.32 -1.08 -14.48
CA PHE A 173 6.62 -1.78 -14.49
C PHE A 173 7.76 -0.97 -13.85
N GLU A 174 7.48 0.16 -13.22
CA GLU A 174 8.49 1.00 -12.55
C GLU A 174 8.23 1.05 -11.04
N PHE A 175 7.94 -0.11 -10.45
CA PHE A 175 7.73 -0.25 -9.01
C PHE A 175 9.03 -0.60 -8.27
N ASP A 176 9.07 -0.22 -7.00
CA ASP A 176 10.12 -0.57 -6.03
C ASP A 176 9.91 -2.02 -5.55
N ARG A 177 10.79 -2.90 -6.04
CA ARG A 177 10.82 -4.33 -5.71
C ARG A 177 11.09 -4.58 -4.24
N THR A 178 11.98 -3.81 -3.62
CA THR A 178 12.36 -3.97 -2.21
C THR A 178 11.20 -3.62 -1.30
N ARG A 179 10.40 -2.61 -1.67
CA ARG A 179 9.17 -2.27 -0.95
C ARG A 179 8.11 -3.36 -1.05
N VAL A 180 7.86 -3.88 -2.26
CA VAL A 180 6.92 -5.01 -2.48
C VAL A 180 7.35 -6.26 -1.72
N LEU A 181 8.66 -6.55 -1.70
CA LEU A 181 9.22 -7.70 -1.00
C LEU A 181 9.07 -7.58 0.52
N ARG A 182 9.35 -6.40 1.09
CA ARG A 182 9.17 -6.16 2.53
C ARG A 182 7.71 -6.32 2.95
N SER A 183 6.78 -5.75 2.18
CA SER A 183 5.34 -5.93 2.41
C SER A 183 4.95 -7.40 2.34
N GLY A 184 5.34 -8.10 1.27
CA GLY A 184 5.08 -9.53 1.10
C GLY A 184 5.65 -10.39 2.22
N LEU A 185 6.83 -10.05 2.74
CA LEU A 185 7.45 -10.75 3.86
C LEU A 185 6.65 -10.57 5.15
N VAL A 186 6.12 -9.38 5.41
CA VAL A 186 5.22 -9.13 6.56
C VAL A 186 3.94 -9.95 6.42
N GLY A 187 3.32 -9.97 5.23
CA GLY A 187 2.14 -10.78 4.95
C GLY A 187 2.40 -12.28 5.14
N PHE A 188 3.52 -12.77 4.58
CA PHE A 188 3.89 -14.18 4.61
C PHE A 188 4.25 -14.67 6.01
N THR A 189 5.13 -13.96 6.70
CA THR A 189 5.68 -14.45 7.98
C THR A 189 4.75 -14.18 9.16
N LEU A 190 4.10 -13.01 9.18
CA LEU A 190 3.37 -12.54 10.34
C LEU A 190 1.86 -12.59 10.13
N HIS A 191 1.32 -11.92 9.11
CA HIS A 191 -0.13 -11.81 8.95
C HIS A 191 -0.76 -13.20 8.84
N GLY A 192 -0.28 -14.03 7.90
CA GLY A 192 -0.90 -15.32 7.66
C GLY A 192 -0.82 -16.29 8.85
N SER A 193 0.31 -16.30 9.57
CA SER A 193 0.52 -17.19 10.71
C SER A 193 -0.18 -16.69 11.98
N LEU A 194 -0.05 -15.40 12.33
CA LEU A 194 -0.65 -14.81 13.51
C LEU A 194 -2.17 -14.78 13.40
N SER A 195 -2.73 -14.41 12.23
CA SER A 195 -4.17 -14.40 12.02
C SER A 195 -4.77 -15.81 12.10
N HIS A 196 -4.05 -16.85 11.65
CA HIS A 196 -4.49 -18.24 11.81
C HIS A 196 -4.71 -18.62 13.28
N TYR A 197 -3.71 -18.36 14.13
CA TYR A 197 -3.82 -18.66 15.56
C TYR A 197 -4.78 -17.71 16.28
N TYR A 198 -4.85 -16.45 15.85
CA TYR A 198 -5.79 -15.47 16.40
C TYR A 198 -7.24 -15.91 16.24
N TYR A 199 -7.66 -16.40 15.07
CA TYR A 199 -9.04 -16.85 14.89
C TYR A 199 -9.37 -18.06 15.78
N GLN A 200 -8.43 -18.99 15.98
CA GLN A 200 -8.62 -20.10 16.92
C GLN A 200 -8.72 -19.61 18.36
N PHE A 201 -7.85 -18.67 18.75
CA PHE A 201 -7.89 -18.03 20.06
C PHE A 201 -9.21 -17.30 20.29
N CYS A 202 -9.72 -16.58 19.28
CA CYS A 202 -10.99 -15.86 19.36
C CYS A 202 -12.17 -16.83 19.55
N GLU A 203 -12.17 -17.99 18.89
CA GLU A 203 -13.18 -19.04 19.13
C GLU A 203 -13.09 -19.63 20.55
N ALA A 204 -11.87 -19.83 21.06
CA ALA A 204 -11.67 -20.31 22.43
C ALA A 204 -12.10 -19.27 23.49
N LEU A 205 -11.91 -17.98 23.22
CA LEU A 205 -12.27 -16.88 24.12
C LEU A 205 -13.78 -16.65 24.18
N PHE A 206 -14.49 -16.90 23.07
CA PHE A 206 -15.94 -16.74 22.96
C PHE A 206 -16.60 -18.05 22.49
N PRO A 207 -16.67 -19.10 23.35
CA PRO A 207 -17.14 -20.44 22.99
C PRO A 207 -18.67 -20.55 22.89
N PHE A 208 -19.36 -19.43 22.72
CA PHE A 208 -20.83 -19.34 22.72
C PHE A 208 -21.37 -19.23 21.28
N GLN A 209 -22.61 -19.66 21.07
CA GLN A 209 -23.29 -19.63 19.75
C GLN A 209 -24.39 -18.55 19.67
N GLU A 210 -24.44 -17.66 20.65
CA GLU A 210 -25.46 -16.62 20.75
C GLU A 210 -25.22 -15.46 19.77
N TRP A 211 -26.28 -14.75 19.40
CA TRP A 211 -26.20 -13.64 18.44
C TRP A 211 -25.25 -12.51 18.88
N TRP A 212 -25.09 -12.29 20.19
CA TRP A 212 -24.23 -11.23 20.75
C TRP A 212 -22.73 -11.56 20.63
N VAL A 213 -22.38 -12.82 20.33
CA VAL A 213 -20.99 -13.26 20.23
C VAL A 213 -20.31 -12.61 19.04
N VAL A 214 -21.01 -12.49 17.92
CA VAL A 214 -20.47 -11.85 16.71
C VAL A 214 -20.06 -10.39 16.98
N PRO A 215 -20.93 -9.48 17.48
CA PRO A 215 -20.51 -8.12 17.79
C PRO A 215 -19.46 -8.06 18.91
N ALA A 216 -19.45 -9.00 19.87
CA ALA A 216 -18.39 -9.08 20.88
C ALA A 216 -17.01 -9.43 20.26
N LYS A 217 -16.96 -10.42 19.36
CA LYS A 217 -15.75 -10.78 18.59
C LYS A 217 -15.28 -9.60 17.75
N VAL A 218 -16.18 -8.90 17.06
CA VAL A 218 -15.86 -7.68 16.31
C VAL A 218 -15.29 -6.61 17.24
N ALA A 219 -15.93 -6.33 18.39
CA ALA A 219 -15.43 -5.33 19.31
C ALA A 219 -14.03 -5.67 19.84
N PHE A 220 -13.77 -6.94 20.18
CA PHE A 220 -12.46 -7.41 20.61
C PHE A 220 -11.40 -7.28 19.52
N ASP A 221 -11.75 -7.67 18.29
CA ASP A 221 -10.90 -7.57 17.11
C ASP A 221 -10.50 -6.11 16.84
N GLN A 222 -11.50 -5.23 16.80
CA GLN A 222 -11.31 -3.81 16.48
C GLN A 222 -10.63 -3.00 17.57
N THR A 223 -10.45 -3.57 18.76
CA THR A 223 -9.77 -2.91 19.89
C THR A 223 -8.43 -3.56 20.18
N VAL A 224 -8.45 -4.75 20.77
CA VAL A 224 -7.24 -5.44 21.26
C VAL A 224 -6.41 -5.95 20.09
N TRP A 225 -7.02 -6.67 19.15
CA TRP A 225 -6.28 -7.25 18.03
C TRP A 225 -5.74 -6.18 17.09
N SER A 226 -6.56 -5.21 16.71
CA SER A 226 -6.14 -4.11 15.84
C SER A 226 -4.98 -3.30 16.45
N ALA A 227 -4.98 -3.05 17.75
CA ALA A 227 -3.86 -2.40 18.45
C ALA A 227 -2.57 -3.23 18.41
N ILE A 228 -2.67 -4.54 18.69
CA ILE A 228 -1.55 -5.47 18.65
C ILE A 228 -0.98 -5.55 17.22
N TRP A 229 -1.85 -5.79 16.23
CA TRP A 229 -1.47 -5.96 14.84
C TRP A 229 -0.79 -4.72 14.27
N ASN A 230 -1.37 -3.52 14.48
CA ASN A 230 -0.75 -2.28 14.02
C ASN A 230 0.64 -2.08 14.63
N THR A 231 0.81 -2.37 15.92
CA THR A 231 2.11 -2.25 16.60
C THR A 231 3.13 -3.22 16.01
N ILE A 232 2.75 -4.48 15.77
CA ILE A 232 3.60 -5.50 15.14
C ILE A 232 3.99 -5.04 13.73
N TYR A 233 3.01 -4.61 12.92
CA TYR A 233 3.21 -4.20 11.54
C TYR A 233 4.25 -3.08 11.43
N PHE A 234 4.08 -1.97 12.15
CA PHE A 234 5.03 -0.85 12.07
C PHE A 234 6.39 -1.19 12.69
N THR A 235 6.43 -2.01 13.74
CA THR A 235 7.70 -2.47 14.31
C THR A 235 8.52 -3.25 13.29
N VAL A 236 7.90 -4.25 12.66
CA VAL A 236 8.59 -5.13 11.72
C VAL A 236 8.91 -4.40 10.43
N LEU A 237 7.99 -3.55 9.94
CA LEU A 237 8.25 -2.73 8.78
C LEU A 237 9.47 -1.84 9.02
N GLY A 238 9.53 -1.13 10.16
CA GLY A 238 10.67 -0.29 10.51
C GLY A 238 11.99 -1.05 10.64
N LEU A 239 11.97 -2.26 11.22
CA LEU A 239 13.13 -3.16 11.22
C LEU A 239 13.58 -3.52 9.79
N LEU A 240 12.64 -3.84 8.90
CA LEU A 240 12.91 -4.10 7.48
C LEU A 240 13.33 -2.85 6.70
N ARG A 241 13.09 -1.65 7.23
CA ARG A 241 13.64 -0.39 6.72
C ARG A 241 15.00 -0.03 7.31
N PHE A 242 15.54 -0.85 8.22
CA PHE A 242 16.75 -0.56 9.00
C PHE A 242 16.67 0.75 9.80
N GLN A 243 15.47 1.12 10.26
CA GLN A 243 15.26 2.27 11.13
C GLN A 243 15.77 2.00 12.56
N SER A 244 16.16 3.06 13.26
CA SER A 244 16.53 2.97 14.67
C SER A 244 15.30 2.67 15.55
N PRO A 245 15.46 2.02 16.72
CA PRO A 245 14.32 1.77 17.62
C PRO A 245 13.55 3.04 18.03
N ALA A 246 14.25 4.19 18.08
CA ALA A 246 13.64 5.48 18.38
C ALA A 246 12.74 5.99 17.25
N GLU A 247 13.18 5.85 15.99
CA GLU A 247 12.36 6.15 14.81
C GLU A 247 11.11 5.28 14.75
N VAL A 248 11.27 3.97 14.97
CA VAL A 248 10.15 3.02 14.96
C VAL A 248 9.12 3.37 16.04
N PHE A 249 9.58 3.65 17.27
CA PHE A 249 8.69 4.06 18.35
C PHE A 249 7.97 5.38 18.06
N SER A 250 8.68 6.35 17.47
CA SER A 250 8.10 7.62 17.01
C SER A 250 7.05 7.39 15.93
N GLU A 251 7.33 6.51 14.95
CA GLU A 251 6.40 6.15 13.89
C GLU A 251 5.13 5.55 14.47
N ILE A 252 5.25 4.54 15.35
CA ILE A 252 4.11 3.91 16.04
C ILE A 252 3.29 4.97 16.79
N LYS A 253 3.92 5.79 17.64
CA LYS A 253 3.20 6.80 18.44
C LYS A 253 2.37 7.75 17.58
N THR A 254 2.88 8.10 16.41
CA THR A 254 2.24 9.07 15.51
C THR A 254 1.27 8.43 14.52
N THR A 255 1.41 7.14 14.18
CA THR A 255 0.47 6.41 13.30
C THR A 255 -0.62 5.64 14.05
N PHE A 256 -0.42 5.29 15.32
CA PHE A 256 -1.29 4.36 16.06
C PHE A 256 -2.77 4.75 15.99
N TRP A 257 -3.13 5.92 16.50
CA TRP A 257 -4.52 6.39 16.50
C TRP A 257 -5.08 6.66 15.10
N PRO A 258 -4.34 7.34 14.18
CA PRO A 258 -4.77 7.46 12.79
C PRO A 258 -5.11 6.12 12.13
N MET A 259 -4.31 5.08 12.35
CA MET A 259 -4.54 3.77 11.73
C MET A 259 -5.69 3.00 12.38
N ILE A 260 -5.83 3.03 13.70
CA ILE A 260 -6.99 2.44 14.39
C ILE A 260 -8.30 3.08 13.90
N THR A 261 -8.35 4.42 13.87
CA THR A 261 -9.57 5.15 13.46
C THR A 261 -9.86 5.00 11.96
N ALA A 262 -8.84 4.88 11.12
CA ALA A 262 -9.02 4.52 9.71
C ALA A 262 -9.57 3.09 9.58
N GLY A 263 -9.03 2.15 10.37
CA GLY A 263 -9.47 0.76 10.39
C GLY A 263 -10.94 0.61 10.76
N TRP A 264 -11.42 1.37 11.76
CA TRP A 264 -12.83 1.38 12.16
C TRP A 264 -13.81 1.81 11.05
N LYS A 265 -13.34 2.43 9.96
CA LYS A 265 -14.20 2.76 8.82
C LYS A 265 -14.43 1.58 7.87
N LEU A 266 -13.55 0.59 7.90
CA LEU A 266 -13.55 -0.55 6.97
C LEU A 266 -13.88 -1.85 7.69
N TRP A 267 -13.14 -2.13 8.75
CA TRP A 267 -13.05 -3.44 9.36
C TRP A 267 -14.28 -3.87 10.17
N PRO A 268 -15.02 -3.02 10.89
CA PRO A 268 -16.21 -3.48 11.63
C PRO A 268 -17.25 -4.17 10.74
N LEU A 269 -17.51 -3.62 9.55
CA LEU A 269 -18.44 -4.23 8.59
C LEU A 269 -17.87 -5.53 7.99
N ALA A 270 -16.59 -5.53 7.65
CA ALA A 270 -15.89 -6.73 7.19
C ALA A 270 -15.97 -7.88 8.21
N HIS A 271 -15.69 -7.57 9.49
CA HIS A 271 -15.66 -8.57 10.56
C HIS A 271 -17.04 -9.03 11.02
N LEU A 272 -18.10 -8.23 10.85
CA LEU A 272 -19.45 -8.73 11.01
C LEU A 272 -19.72 -9.92 10.06
N VAL A 273 -19.24 -9.83 8.81
CA VAL A 273 -19.32 -10.94 7.86
C VAL A 273 -18.35 -12.06 8.25
N THR A 274 -17.11 -11.73 8.59
CA THR A 274 -16.07 -12.71 8.98
C THR A 274 -16.53 -13.60 10.13
N TYR A 275 -17.07 -13.02 11.20
CA TYR A 275 -17.48 -13.77 12.39
C TYR A 275 -18.91 -14.28 12.31
N GLY A 276 -19.78 -13.65 11.51
CA GLY A 276 -21.18 -14.03 11.40
C GLY A 276 -21.47 -15.12 10.36
N VAL A 277 -20.70 -15.16 9.27
CA VAL A 277 -21.02 -16.02 8.11
C VAL A 277 -19.87 -16.95 7.73
N ILE A 278 -18.62 -16.49 7.85
CA ILE A 278 -17.47 -17.23 7.31
C ILE A 278 -16.99 -18.32 8.30
N PRO A 279 -16.89 -19.59 7.86
CA PRO A 279 -16.31 -20.66 8.67
C PRO A 279 -14.88 -20.34 9.10
N VAL A 280 -14.49 -20.75 10.31
CA VAL A 280 -13.19 -20.37 10.93
C VAL A 280 -11.99 -20.63 10.02
N ASP A 281 -11.99 -21.74 9.29
CA ASP A 281 -10.90 -22.10 8.39
C ASP A 281 -10.75 -21.13 7.21
N GLN A 282 -11.86 -20.55 6.77
CA GLN A 282 -11.96 -19.68 5.59
C GLN A 282 -11.90 -18.19 5.91
N ARG A 283 -11.95 -17.81 7.18
CA ARG A 283 -11.96 -16.41 7.60
C ARG A 283 -10.76 -15.62 7.10
N LEU A 284 -9.58 -16.23 7.14
CA LEU A 284 -8.37 -15.54 6.71
C LEU A 284 -8.37 -15.29 5.19
N LEU A 285 -8.85 -16.23 4.36
CA LEU A 285 -8.98 -15.99 2.92
C LEU A 285 -9.97 -14.84 2.64
N TRP A 286 -11.10 -14.81 3.35
CA TRP A 286 -12.05 -13.71 3.25
C TRP A 286 -11.43 -12.36 3.67
N VAL A 287 -10.72 -12.36 4.79
CA VAL A 287 -10.03 -11.17 5.31
C VAL A 287 -8.96 -10.72 4.34
N ASP A 288 -8.15 -11.63 3.79
CA ASP A 288 -7.12 -11.38 2.78
C ASP A 288 -7.67 -10.66 1.54
N CYS A 289 -8.91 -10.96 1.11
CA CYS A 289 -9.56 -10.23 0.01
C CYS A 289 -9.79 -8.75 0.33
N ILE A 290 -10.15 -8.42 1.57
CA ILE A 290 -10.36 -7.04 2.04
C ILE A 290 -9.03 -6.39 2.39
N GLU A 291 -8.10 -7.19 2.93
CA GLU A 291 -6.75 -6.83 3.31
C GLU A 291 -5.98 -6.27 2.12
N LEU A 292 -6.24 -6.72 0.89
CA LEU A 292 -5.65 -6.13 -0.31
C LEU A 292 -5.89 -4.60 -0.39
N ILE A 293 -7.11 -4.16 -0.07
CA ILE A 293 -7.48 -2.73 -0.02
C ILE A 293 -6.78 -2.06 1.16
N TRP A 294 -6.76 -2.71 2.31
CA TRP A 294 -6.15 -2.17 3.53
C TRP A 294 -4.63 -2.00 3.40
N VAL A 295 -3.92 -2.99 2.88
CA VAL A 295 -2.47 -2.93 2.59
C VAL A 295 -2.18 -1.83 1.60
N THR A 296 -3.02 -1.64 0.58
CA THR A 296 -2.86 -0.50 -0.35
C THR A 296 -2.85 0.82 0.42
N ILE A 297 -3.78 1.01 1.36
CA ILE A 297 -3.86 2.21 2.21
C ILE A 297 -2.64 2.33 3.13
N LEU A 298 -2.26 1.25 3.83
CA LEU A 298 -1.13 1.21 4.75
C LEU A 298 0.19 1.53 4.04
N SER A 299 0.40 0.91 2.89
CA SER A 299 1.59 1.12 2.07
C SER A 299 1.70 2.57 1.61
N THR A 300 0.63 3.17 1.09
CA THR A 300 0.64 4.58 0.69
C THR A 300 0.96 5.48 1.90
N TYR A 301 0.24 5.31 3.01
CA TYR A 301 0.41 6.17 4.18
C TYR A 301 1.80 6.07 4.84
N SER A 302 2.32 4.85 4.99
CA SER A 302 3.64 4.63 5.59
C SER A 302 4.76 5.18 4.69
N ASN A 303 4.62 5.08 3.37
CA ASN A 303 5.62 5.59 2.44
C ASN A 303 5.62 7.12 2.35
N GLU A 304 4.46 7.76 2.25
CA GLU A 304 4.34 9.24 2.29
C GLU A 304 5.03 9.83 3.53
N LYS A 305 4.88 9.15 4.68
CA LYS A 305 5.49 9.57 5.93
C LYS A 305 7.01 9.37 5.95
N ALA A 306 7.50 8.23 5.45
CA ALA A 306 8.93 7.98 5.35
C ALA A 306 9.62 9.01 4.44
N GLU A 307 8.99 9.37 3.32
CA GLU A 307 9.48 10.44 2.43
C GLU A 307 9.51 11.81 3.12
N ALA A 308 8.47 12.15 3.88
CA ALA A 308 8.41 13.40 4.63
C ALA A 308 9.51 13.51 5.71
N GLN A 309 9.86 12.40 6.36
CA GLN A 309 10.95 12.34 7.34
C GLN A 309 12.32 12.54 6.68
N ALA A 310 12.58 11.83 5.57
CA ALA A 310 13.83 11.97 4.83
C ALA A 310 14.08 13.40 4.30
N LEU A 311 13.02 14.07 3.84
CA LEU A 311 13.07 15.48 3.40
C LEU A 311 13.37 16.45 4.56
N GLY A 312 12.83 16.18 5.74
CA GLY A 312 13.08 16.98 6.96
C GLY A 312 14.53 16.86 7.44
N GLU A 313 15.08 15.65 7.42
CA GLU A 313 16.48 15.38 7.81
C GLU A 313 17.48 16.04 6.85
N THR A 314 17.22 15.95 5.54
CA THR A 314 18.08 16.58 4.51
C THR A 314 18.11 18.10 4.71
N SER A 315 16.95 18.73 4.94
CA SER A 315 16.87 20.18 5.15
C SER A 315 17.60 20.63 6.43
N SER A 316 17.55 19.83 7.50
CA SER A 316 18.24 20.15 8.76
C SER A 316 19.76 19.97 8.67
N SER A 317 20.24 19.03 7.85
CA SER A 317 21.68 18.79 7.67
C SER A 317 22.31 19.79 6.70
N THR A 318 21.58 20.30 5.71
CA THR A 318 22.05 21.44 4.90
C THR A 318 22.23 22.70 5.74
N HIS A 319 21.30 23.00 6.66
CA HIS A 319 21.36 24.20 7.49
C HIS A 319 22.49 24.19 8.54
N LEU A 320 22.97 23.00 8.96
CA LEU A 320 24.10 22.85 9.88
C LEU A 320 25.47 22.96 9.20
N ASN A 321 25.53 22.85 7.87
CA ASN A 321 26.77 22.96 7.10
C ASN A 321 26.98 24.38 6.52
N GLU A 322 26.03 25.29 6.71
CA GLU A 322 26.09 26.68 6.25
C GLU A 322 26.41 27.70 7.37
N ASP A 323 26.48 27.27 8.63
CA ASP A 323 26.81 28.07 9.82
C ASP A 323 28.26 27.83 10.31
#